data_AF-A0A2T7X910-F1
#
_entry.id   AF-A0A2T7X910-F1
#
_cell.length_a   1.000
_cell.length_b   1.000
_cell.length_c   1.000
_cell.angle_alpha   90.00
_cell.angle_beta   90.00
_cell.angle_gamma   90.00
#
_symmetry.space_group_name_H-M   'P 1'
#
loop_
_entity.id
_entity.type
_entity.pdbx_description
1 polymer ?
#
loop_
_entity_poly.entity_id
_entity_poly.type
_entity_poly.pdbx_seq_one_letter_code
_entity_poly.pdbx_strand_id
1 'polypeptide(L)'
;MRIVGSVLLAIAATLVGLFGDFMLGLSGLTLAGPGLSVIEYSDADDAERSIGIGMGVVSLLVWLVLLLSAALVGLGGDRPTRARRATVWVVVGLSAVLVLGLLAAVLATPPPVSEYPLPEWDRA
;
A
#
# COMPACT_ATOMS: atom_id res chain seq x y z
N MET A 1 -13.74 26.15 0.78
CA MET A 1 -14.32 24.82 1.06
C MET A 1 -13.72 23.69 0.21
N ARG A 2 -13.60 23.82 -1.12
CA ARG A 2 -13.09 22.73 -2.00
C ARG A 2 -11.64 22.28 -1.72
N ILE A 3 -10.74 23.19 -1.37
CA ILE A 3 -9.34 22.84 -1.00
C ILE A 3 -9.32 22.01 0.29
N VAL A 4 -10.07 22.45 1.32
CA VAL A 4 -10.17 21.72 2.58
C VAL A 4 -10.73 20.31 2.35
N GLY A 5 -11.79 20.18 1.55
CA GLY A 5 -12.34 18.87 1.18
C GLY A 5 -11.35 17.97 0.44
N SER A 6 -10.59 18.53 -0.51
CA SER A 6 -9.52 17.81 -1.22
C SER A 6 -8.41 17.34 -0.28
N VAL A 7 -7.97 18.20 0.65
CA VAL A 7 -6.93 17.85 1.64
C VAL A 7 -7.44 16.77 2.59
N LEU A 8 -8.66 16.89 3.11
CA LEU A 8 -9.26 15.88 3.99
C LEU A 8 -9.43 14.53 3.27
N LEU A 9 -9.87 14.54 2.01
CA LEU A 9 -9.95 13.33 1.20
C LEU A 9 -8.57 12.69 0.99
N ALA A 10 -7.53 13.49 0.74
CA ALA A 10 -6.17 12.97 0.59
C ALA A 10 -5.61 12.40 1.90
N ILE A 11 -5.92 13.00 3.05
CA ILE A 11 -5.56 12.45 4.37
C ILE A 11 -6.26 11.11 4.59
N ALA A 12 -7.59 11.06 4.38
CA ALA A 12 -8.37 9.83 4.51
C ALA A 12 -7.86 8.74 3.56
N ALA A 13 -7.57 9.10 2.30
CA ALA A 13 -6.95 8.19 1.34
C ALA A 13 -5.64 7.64 1.91
N THR A 14 -4.73 8.51 2.35
CA THR A 14 -3.41 8.08 2.86
C THR A 14 -3.54 7.11 4.02
N LEU A 15 -4.43 7.37 4.98
CA LEU A 15 -4.67 6.46 6.10
C LEU A 15 -5.17 5.09 5.63
N VAL A 16 -6.08 5.06 4.67
CA VAL A 16 -6.60 3.82 4.06
C VAL A 16 -5.48 3.08 3.30
N GLY A 17 -4.63 3.80 2.56
CA GLY A 17 -3.48 3.20 1.86
C GLY A 17 -2.49 2.55 2.82
N LEU A 18 -2.09 3.29 3.87
CA LEU A 18 -1.18 2.79 4.91
C LEU A 18 -1.77 1.60 5.69
N PHE A 19 -3.08 1.61 5.95
CA PHE A 19 -3.77 0.45 6.53
C PHE A 19 -3.70 -0.76 5.58
N GLY A 20 -3.85 -0.54 4.27
CA GLY A 20 -3.71 -1.58 3.27
C GLY A 20 -2.32 -2.22 3.29
N ASP A 21 -1.28 -1.40 3.25
CA ASP A 21 0.12 -1.85 3.33
C ASP A 21 0.41 -2.61 4.62
N PHE A 22 -0.13 -2.13 5.75
CA PHE A 22 -0.01 -2.81 7.03
C PHE A 22 -0.63 -4.22 6.99
N MET A 23 -1.84 -4.36 6.44
CA MET A 23 -2.50 -5.66 6.29
C MET A 23 -1.74 -6.61 5.36
N LEU A 24 -1.17 -6.09 4.27
CA LEU A 24 -0.33 -6.88 3.37
C LEU A 24 0.96 -7.35 4.07
N GLY A 25 1.59 -6.47 4.85
CA GLY A 25 2.78 -6.80 5.64
C GLY A 25 2.49 -7.88 6.67
N LEU A 26 1.39 -7.78 7.41
CA LEU A 26 0.97 -8.82 8.37
C LEU A 26 0.65 -10.15 7.70
N SER A 27 0.11 -10.13 6.48
CA SER A 27 -0.17 -11.34 5.72
C SER A 27 1.10 -12.04 5.19
N GLY A 28 2.28 -11.40 5.31
CA GLY A 28 3.54 -11.93 4.80
C GLY A 28 3.68 -11.80 3.29
N LEU A 29 2.94 -10.90 2.63
CA LEU A 29 3.03 -10.72 1.20
C LEU A 29 4.38 -10.07 0.85
N THR A 30 5.16 -10.76 0.03
CA THR A 30 6.48 -10.31 -0.43
C THR A 30 6.67 -10.59 -1.92
N LEU A 31 7.66 -9.96 -2.54
CA LEU A 31 8.10 -10.23 -3.90
C LEU A 31 9.41 -11.03 -3.82
N ALA A 32 9.29 -12.35 -3.68
CA ALA A 32 10.43 -13.26 -3.73
C ALA A 32 10.46 -14.00 -5.09
N GLY A 33 11.46 -13.69 -5.92
CA GLY A 33 11.63 -14.32 -7.24
C GLY A 33 10.77 -13.69 -8.35
N PRO A 34 10.29 -14.47 -9.35
CA PRO A 34 9.62 -13.93 -10.54
C PRO A 34 8.19 -13.40 -10.29
N GLY A 35 7.71 -13.38 -9.04
CA GLY A 35 6.34 -12.97 -8.72
C GLY A 35 6.10 -12.69 -7.24
N LEU A 36 4.82 -12.49 -6.91
CA LEU A 36 4.35 -12.35 -5.52
C LEU A 36 4.32 -13.71 -4.83
N SER A 37 4.80 -13.74 -3.59
CA SER A 37 4.85 -14.91 -2.72
C SER A 37 4.38 -14.54 -1.32
N VAL A 38 3.95 -15.53 -0.55
CA VAL A 38 3.52 -15.35 0.84
C VAL A 38 4.51 -16.05 1.75
N ILE A 39 5.02 -15.36 2.77
CA ILE A 39 5.93 -15.94 3.77
C ILE A 39 5.14 -16.92 4.64
N GLU A 40 5.65 -18.15 4.73
CA GLU A 40 5.06 -19.21 5.53
C GLU A 40 5.53 -19.07 6.99
N TYR A 41 4.72 -18.40 7.80
CA TYR A 41 4.85 -18.34 9.26
C TYR A 41 4.20 -19.58 9.90
N SER A 42 4.89 -20.22 10.84
CA SER A 42 4.41 -21.44 11.50
C SER A 42 3.07 -21.29 12.23
N ASP A 43 2.70 -20.07 12.62
CA ASP A 43 1.57 -19.81 13.52
C ASP A 43 0.33 -19.22 12.82
N ALA A 44 0.40 -18.89 11.53
CA ALA A 44 -0.69 -18.23 10.81
C ALA A 44 -1.44 -19.19 9.88
N ASP A 45 -2.76 -19.24 10.05
CA ASP A 45 -3.68 -20.04 9.24
C ASP A 45 -3.86 -19.42 7.84
N ASP A 46 -4.01 -20.26 6.82
CA ASP A 46 -4.11 -19.81 5.42
C ASP A 46 -5.36 -18.94 5.18
N ALA A 47 -6.43 -19.21 5.93
CA ALA A 47 -7.64 -18.40 5.89
C ALA A 47 -7.38 -16.97 6.38
N GLU A 48 -6.68 -16.80 7.51
CA GLU A 48 -6.38 -15.48 8.08
C GLU A 48 -5.49 -14.66 7.14
N ARG A 49 -4.48 -15.29 6.53
CA ARG A 49 -3.64 -14.65 5.52
C ARG A 49 -4.43 -14.18 4.31
N SER A 50 -5.29 -15.05 3.77
CA SER A 50 -6.10 -14.71 2.59
C SER A 50 -7.02 -13.52 2.85
N ILE A 51 -7.57 -13.41 4.07
CA ILE A 51 -8.38 -12.28 4.52
C ILE A 51 -7.50 -11.02 4.63
N GLY A 52 -6.30 -11.13 5.21
CA GLY A 52 -5.35 -10.03 5.30
C GLY A 52 -4.95 -9.47 3.94
N ILE A 53 -4.66 -10.35 2.97
CA ILE A 53 -4.37 -9.97 1.58
C ILE A 53 -5.59 -9.29 0.94
N GLY A 54 -6.77 -9.88 1.08
CA GLY A 54 -8.01 -9.32 0.54
C GLY A 54 -8.29 -7.92 1.08
N MET A 55 -8.18 -7.74 2.41
CA MET A 55 -8.32 -6.44 3.06
C MET A 55 -7.28 -5.44 2.55
N GLY A 56 -6.02 -5.85 2.45
CA GLY A 56 -4.93 -5.02 1.94
C GLY A 56 -5.19 -4.52 0.51
N VAL A 57 -5.52 -5.44 -0.41
CA VAL A 57 -5.81 -5.12 -1.81
C VAL A 57 -7.04 -4.20 -1.95
N VAL A 58 -8.13 -4.51 -1.25
CA VAL A 58 -9.34 -3.67 -1.27
C VAL A 58 -9.03 -2.27 -0.73
N SER A 59 -8.26 -2.18 0.35
CA SER A 59 -7.86 -0.90 0.93
C SER A 59 -7.02 -0.07 -0.05
N LEU A 60 -6.08 -0.68 -0.78
CA LEU A 60 -5.31 0.01 -1.82
C LEU A 60 -6.18 0.49 -2.98
N LEU A 61 -7.19 -0.28 -3.40
CA LEU A 61 -8.14 0.16 -4.41
C LEU A 61 -8.97 1.36 -3.92
N VAL A 62 -9.44 1.32 -2.66
CA VAL A 62 -10.17 2.43 -2.05
C VAL A 62 -9.27 3.67 -1.93
N TRP A 63 -8.01 3.50 -1.51
CA TRP A 63 -7.02 4.58 -1.50
C TRP A 63 -6.89 5.24 -2.86
N LEU A 64 -6.72 4.46 -3.94
CA LEU A 64 -6.58 4.99 -5.29
C LEU A 64 -7.82 5.81 -5.71
N VAL A 65 -9.02 5.28 -5.45
CA VAL A 65 -10.28 5.99 -5.74
C VAL A 65 -10.36 7.30 -4.97
N LEU A 66 -10.09 7.29 -3.66
CA LEU A 66 -10.14 8.49 -2.82
C LEU A 66 -9.09 9.52 -3.23
N LEU A 67 -7.88 9.09 -3.59
CA LEU A 67 -6.81 9.96 -4.05
C LEU A 67 -7.17 10.65 -5.38
N LEU A 68 -7.77 9.91 -6.31
CA LEU A 68 -8.28 10.46 -7.57
C LEU A 68 -9.43 11.44 -7.32
N SER A 69 -10.37 11.10 -6.44
CA SER A 69 -11.44 12.02 -6.01
C SER A 69 -10.89 13.29 -5.37
N ALA A 70 -9.85 13.18 -4.52
CA ALA A 70 -9.17 14.32 -3.92
C ALA A 70 -8.56 15.25 -4.99
N ALA A 71 -7.93 14.68 -6.02
CA ALA A 71 -7.38 15.42 -7.14
C ALA A 71 -8.48 16.12 -7.97
N LEU A 72 -9.57 15.41 -8.30
CA LEU A 72 -10.70 15.96 -9.06
C LEU A 72 -11.39 17.10 -8.31
N VAL A 73 -11.68 16.92 -7.02
CA VAL A 73 -12.27 17.98 -6.16
C VAL A 73 -11.30 19.15 -6.00
N GLY A 74 -10.00 18.85 -5.84
CA GLY A 74 -8.93 19.81 -5.67
C GLY A 74 -8.66 20.66 -6.91
N LEU A 75 -8.82 20.11 -8.11
CA LEU A 75 -8.58 20.80 -9.38
C LEU A 75 -9.86 21.36 -10.01
N GLY A 76 -11.04 20.90 -9.61
CA GLY A 76 -12.32 21.32 -10.17
C GLY A 76 -12.72 22.78 -9.87
N GLY A 77 -13.41 23.41 -10.82
CA GLY A 77 -13.90 24.79 -10.77
C GLY A 77 -13.27 25.71 -11.82
N ASP A 78 -13.85 26.90 -12.03
CA ASP A 78 -13.36 27.87 -13.00
C ASP A 78 -11.98 28.39 -12.60
N ARG A 79 -10.98 28.06 -13.42
CA ARG A 79 -9.56 28.49 -13.32
C ARG A 79 -8.93 28.31 -11.93
N PRO A 80 -8.46 27.10 -11.58
CA PRO A 80 -7.65 26.91 -10.38
C PRO A 80 -6.39 27.79 -10.44
N THR A 81 -6.13 28.56 -9.39
CA THR A 81 -4.90 29.35 -9.26
C THR A 81 -3.68 28.44 -9.26
N ARG A 82 -2.52 28.94 -9.72
CA ARG A 82 -1.25 28.15 -9.73
C ARG A 82 -0.91 27.60 -8.35
N ALA A 83 -1.13 28.41 -7.30
CA ALA A 83 -0.92 28.01 -5.90
C ALA A 83 -1.83 26.82 -5.51
N ARG A 84 -3.12 26.88 -5.81
CA ARG A 84 -4.07 25.78 -5.53
C ARG A 84 -3.67 24.50 -6.24
N ARG A 85 -3.31 24.60 -7.51
CA ARG A 85 -2.86 23.44 -8.31
C ARG A 85 -1.60 22.82 -7.73
N ALA A 86 -0.62 23.64 -7.36
CA ALA A 86 0.60 23.18 -6.71
C ALA A 86 0.30 22.45 -5.38
N THR A 87 -0.53 23.03 -4.50
CA THR A 87 -0.91 22.38 -3.24
C THR A 87 -1.55 21.02 -3.45
N VAL A 88 -2.50 20.90 -4.38
CA VAL A 88 -3.18 19.62 -4.65
C VAL A 88 -2.18 18.58 -5.15
N TRP A 89 -1.30 18.93 -6.09
CA TRP A 89 -0.29 18.00 -6.59
C TRP A 89 0.75 17.62 -5.55
N VAL A 90 1.16 18.55 -4.69
CA VAL A 90 2.07 18.26 -3.57
C VAL A 90 1.42 17.26 -2.61
N VAL A 91 0.16 17.47 -2.23
CA VAL A 91 -0.56 16.58 -1.32
C VAL A 91 -0.79 15.20 -1.94
N VAL A 92 -1.23 15.15 -3.19
CA VAL A 92 -1.45 13.88 -3.92
C VAL A 92 -0.14 13.14 -4.11
N GLY A 93 0.91 13.84 -4.52
CA GLY A 93 2.25 13.28 -4.69
C GLY A 93 2.82 12.73 -3.40
N LEU A 94 2.66 13.46 -2.28
CA LEU A 94 3.09 12.99 -0.97
C LEU A 94 2.36 11.72 -0.54
N SER A 95 1.04 11.65 -0.73
CA SER A 95 0.26 10.43 -0.47
C SER A 95 0.76 9.24 -1.28
N ALA A 96 0.99 9.44 -2.59
CA ALA A 96 1.50 8.41 -3.47
C ALA A 96 2.90 7.93 -3.08
N VAL A 97 3.81 8.85 -2.74
CA VAL A 97 5.16 8.50 -2.27
C VAL A 97 5.11 7.69 -0.98
N LEU A 98 4.26 8.08 -0.03
CA LEU A 98 4.15 7.37 1.25
C LEU A 98 3.60 5.95 1.08
N VAL A 99 2.45 5.81 0.41
CA VAL A 99 1.78 4.51 0.24
C VAL A 99 2.61 3.58 -0.67
N LEU A 100 3.05 4.06 -1.83
CA LEU A 100 3.83 3.22 -2.74
C LEU A 100 5.22 2.91 -2.19
N GLY A 101 5.82 3.85 -1.44
CA GLY A 101 7.10 3.62 -0.77
C GLY A 101 6.99 2.56 0.32
N LEU A 102 5.92 2.60 1.12
CA LEU A 102 5.67 1.59 2.14
C LEU A 102 5.32 0.23 1.51
N LEU A 103 4.47 0.20 0.49
CA LEU A 103 4.16 -1.01 -0.27
C LEU A 103 5.44 -1.64 -0.84
N ALA A 104 6.34 -0.84 -1.43
CA ALA A 104 7.61 -1.33 -1.93
C ALA A 104 8.49 -1.90 -0.81
N ALA A 105 8.52 -1.26 0.36
CA ALA A 105 9.25 -1.79 1.52
C ALA A 105 8.65 -3.10 2.04
N VAL A 106 7.31 -3.21 2.12
CA VAL A 106 6.61 -4.45 2.47
C VAL A 106 6.98 -5.56 1.50
N LEU A 107 6.86 -5.30 0.20
CA LEU A 107 7.17 -6.27 -0.85
C LEU A 107 8.66 -6.63 -0.94
N ALA A 108 9.56 -5.77 -0.47
CA ALA A 108 10.99 -6.04 -0.43
C ALA A 108 11.41 -6.86 0.80
N THR A 109 10.47 -7.24 1.67
CA THR A 109 10.77 -8.00 2.90
C THR A 109 11.26 -9.41 2.53
N PRO A 110 12.52 -9.77 2.81
CA PRO A 110 13.03 -11.09 2.46
C PRO A 110 12.34 -12.18 3.29
N PRO A 111 12.10 -13.38 2.71
CA PRO A 111 11.64 -14.52 3.49
C PRO A 111 12.68 -14.85 4.59
N PRO A 112 12.24 -15.28 5.78
CA PRO A 112 13.15 -15.67 6.85
C PRO A 112 14.06 -16.80 6.36
N VAL A 113 15.35 -16.70 6.71
CA VAL A 113 16.32 -17.77 6.42
C VAL A 113 15.85 -19.01 7.18
N SER A 114 15.55 -20.09 6.46
CA SER A 114 15.20 -21.37 7.08
C SER A 114 16.34 -21.80 8.03
N GLU A 115 16.10 -21.79 9.34
CA GLU A 115 17.05 -22.28 10.34
C GLU A 115 17.28 -23.81 10.25
N TYR A 116 16.53 -24.51 9.39
CA TYR A 116 16.78 -25.91 9.09
C TYR A 116 17.89 -26.04 8.04
N PRO A 117 19.05 -26.63 8.37
CA PRO A 117 19.95 -27.09 7.33
C PRO A 117 19.18 -28.11 6.47
N LEU A 118 19.14 -27.88 5.16
CA LEU A 118 18.66 -28.89 4.21
C LEU A 118 19.37 -30.22 4.53
N PRO A 119 18.62 -31.33 4.65
CA PRO A 119 19.20 -32.61 5.01
C PRO A 119 20.26 -33.01 3.96
N GLU A 120 21.31 -33.67 4.43
CA GLU A 120 22.58 -33.80 3.69
C GLU A 120 22.47 -34.53 2.34
N TRP A 121 21.37 -35.25 2.11
CA TRP A 121 21.09 -35.99 0.88
C TRP A 121 20.66 -35.10 -0.30
N ASP A 122 20.41 -33.81 -0.08
CA ASP A 122 20.05 -32.83 -1.13
C ASP A 122 21.20 -31.84 -1.45
N ARG A 123 22.41 -32.12 -0.94
CA ARG A 123 23.64 -31.38 -1.25
C ARG A 123 24.42 -32.16 -2.31
N ALA A 124 24.04 -31.99 -3.58
CA ALA A 124 24.84 -32.49 -4.70
C ALA A 124 26.16 -31.72 -4.84
#